data_AF-A0A952EXK8-F1
#
_entry.id   AF-A0A952EXK8-F1
#
_cell.length_a   1.000
_cell.length_b   1.000
_cell.length_c   1.000
_cell.angle_alpha   90.00
_cell.angle_beta   90.00
_cell.angle_gamma   90.00
#
_symmetry.space_group_name_H-M   'P 1'
#
loop_
_entity.id
_entity.type
_entity.pdbx_description
1 polymer ?
#
loop_
_entity_poly.entity_id
_entity_poly.type
_entity_poly.pdbx_seq_one_letter_code
_entity_poly.pdbx_strand_id
1 'polypeptide(L)'
;MSRFVTVSLDKRGVSCVARLLDDAAPRTCAAVWDSLPLSAQVFHGKYARNEIYTLLPVFAAVDPGKENTTITPIPGDLCWFSFDSDDLGNPAYGYENTTGTG
;
A
#
# COMPACT_ATOMS: atom_id res chain seq x y z
N MET A 1 -1.09 -20.36 11.70
CA MET A 1 -1.17 -19.35 12.79
C MET A 1 -1.31 -18.00 12.11
N SER A 2 -2.27 -17.16 12.50
CA SER A 2 -2.51 -15.89 11.81
C SER A 2 -1.42 -14.86 12.13
N ARG A 3 -0.93 -14.16 11.11
CA ARG A 3 0.02 -13.04 11.24
C ARG A 3 -0.73 -11.70 11.26
N PHE A 4 -0.14 -10.72 11.93
CA PHE A 4 -0.71 -9.38 12.09
C PHE A 4 0.36 -8.33 11.86
N VAL A 5 -0.01 -7.22 11.22
CA VAL A 5 0.84 -6.05 11.01
C VAL A 5 0.25 -4.85 11.73
N THR A 6 1.12 -3.95 12.19
CA THR A 6 0.70 -2.65 12.73
C THR A 6 0.85 -1.60 11.64
N VAL A 7 -0.20 -0.80 11.42
CA VAL A 7 -0.18 0.35 10.50
C VAL A 7 -0.27 1.61 11.34
N SER A 8 0.66 2.55 11.15
CA SER A 8 0.78 3.75 12.00
C SER A 8 0.83 5.05 11.19
N LEU A 9 0.32 6.12 11.80
CA LEU A 9 0.55 7.50 11.41
C LEU A 9 1.40 8.17 12.50
N ASP A 10 2.71 8.08 12.35
CA ASP A 10 3.68 8.39 13.41
C ASP A 10 3.51 9.79 14.00
N LYS A 11 3.40 10.83 13.14
CA LYS A 11 3.19 12.21 13.60
C LYS A 11 1.88 12.40 14.39
N ARG A 12 0.85 11.60 14.08
CA ARG A 12 -0.46 11.66 14.75
C ARG A 12 -0.52 10.78 15.99
N GLY A 13 0.45 9.87 16.19
CA GLY A 13 0.46 8.93 17.30
C GLY A 13 -0.71 7.93 17.28
N VAL A 14 -1.23 7.60 16.09
CA VAL A 14 -2.34 6.65 15.93
C VAL A 14 -1.85 5.39 15.23
N SER A 15 -2.27 4.22 15.71
CA SER A 15 -2.01 2.94 15.08
C SER A 15 -3.24 2.03 15.10
N CYS A 16 -3.28 1.10 14.16
CA CYS A 16 -4.23 -0.01 14.13
C CYS A 16 -3.51 -1.32 13.79
N VAL A 17 -4.18 -2.44 14.02
CA VAL A 17 -3.67 -3.78 13.72
C VAL A 17 -4.49 -4.38 12.60
N ALA A 18 -3.83 -4.86 11.56
CA ALA A 18 -4.45 -5.58 10.45
C ALA A 18 -4.00 -7.04 10.47
N ARG A 19 -4.93 -7.96 10.21
CA ARG A 19 -4.62 -9.38 10.02
C ARG A 19 -4.17 -9.60 8.58
N LEU A 20 -3.03 -10.26 8.39
CA LEU A 20 -2.63 -10.70 7.06
C LEU A 20 -3.58 -11.80 6.56
N LEU A 21 -4.02 -11.67 5.32
CA LEU A 21 -4.93 -12.60 4.68
C LEU A 21 -4.15 -13.73 4.01
N ASP A 22 -3.30 -14.41 4.77
CA ASP A 22 -2.38 -15.46 4.27
C ASP A 22 -3.07 -16.55 3.45
N ASP A 23 -4.34 -16.86 3.76
CA ASP A 23 -5.12 -17.87 3.03
C ASP A 23 -5.65 -17.36 1.67
N ALA A 24 -5.94 -16.06 1.55
CA ALA A 24 -6.58 -15.46 0.37
C ALA A 24 -5.61 -14.69 -0.54
N ALA A 25 -4.53 -14.15 0.03
CA ALA A 25 -3.50 -13.38 -0.67
C ALA A 25 -2.09 -13.79 -0.21
N PRO A 26 -1.70 -15.07 -0.34
CA PRO A 26 -0.43 -15.58 0.19
C PRO A 26 0.80 -14.90 -0.39
N ARG A 27 0.82 -14.61 -1.71
CA ARG A 27 1.99 -13.99 -2.36
C ARG A 27 2.17 -12.56 -1.89
N THR A 28 1.07 -11.81 -1.85
CA THR A 28 1.05 -10.41 -1.41
C THR A 28 1.42 -10.31 0.07
N CYS A 29 0.87 -11.17 0.93
CA CYS A 29 1.18 -11.17 2.35
C CYS A 29 2.63 -11.56 2.63
N ALA A 30 3.23 -12.49 1.88
CA ALA A 30 4.65 -12.81 1.97
C ALA A 30 5.52 -11.61 1.56
N ALA A 31 5.22 -11.01 0.40
CA ALA A 31 5.95 -9.84 -0.11
C ALA A 31 5.96 -8.67 0.88
N VAL A 32 4.83 -8.38 1.53
CA VAL A 32 4.78 -7.35 2.58
C VAL A 32 5.58 -7.80 3.82
N TRP A 33 5.29 -8.98 4.35
CA TRP A 33 5.85 -9.44 5.61
C TRP A 33 7.38 -9.51 5.60
N ASP A 34 7.96 -10.03 4.53
CA ASP A 34 9.40 -10.25 4.40
C ASP A 34 10.17 -8.93 4.21
N SER A 35 9.47 -7.84 3.88
CA SER A 35 10.04 -6.52 3.66
C SER A 35 9.75 -5.51 4.79
N LEU A 36 9.01 -5.91 5.83
CA LEU A 36 8.78 -5.04 6.98
C LEU A 36 10.09 -4.77 7.75
N PRO A 37 10.27 -3.55 8.30
CA PRO A 37 9.34 -2.42 8.29
C PRO A 37 9.37 -1.59 7.00
N LEU A 38 8.20 -1.09 6.58
CA LEU A 38 8.03 -0.20 5.43
C LEU A 38 7.46 1.14 5.92
N SER A 39 8.02 2.26 5.44
CA SER A 39 7.57 3.60 5.81
C SER A 39 7.89 4.61 4.71
N ALA A 40 6.93 5.51 4.44
CA ALA A 40 7.07 6.61 3.50
C ALA A 40 5.97 7.67 3.74
N GLN A 41 5.99 8.74 2.94
CA GLN A 41 5.02 9.83 3.02
C GLN A 41 3.59 9.35 2.76
N VAL A 42 2.67 9.71 3.65
CA VAL A 42 1.23 9.41 3.48
C VAL A 42 0.54 10.43 2.58
N PHE A 43 -0.34 9.95 1.71
CA PHE A 43 -1.24 10.73 0.87
C PHE A 43 -2.69 10.38 1.20
N HIS A 44 -3.61 11.30 0.84
CA HIS A 44 -5.04 11.03 0.86
C HIS A 44 -5.55 10.90 -0.58
N GLY A 45 -6.32 9.85 -0.85
CA GLY A 45 -6.86 9.54 -2.18
C GLY A 45 -7.66 10.69 -2.76
N LYS A 46 -7.44 10.99 -4.05
CA LYS A 46 -8.20 11.98 -4.81
C LYS A 46 -9.41 11.38 -5.53
N TYR A 47 -9.32 10.12 -5.97
CA TYR A 47 -10.39 9.44 -6.73
C TYR A 47 -11.04 8.27 -5.98
N ALA A 48 -10.29 7.54 -5.13
CA ALA A 48 -10.81 6.38 -4.38
C ALA A 48 -11.58 6.74 -3.09
N ARG A 49 -11.95 8.02 -2.94
CA ARG A 49 -12.75 8.55 -1.83
C ARG A 49 -12.06 8.40 -0.46
N ASN A 50 -12.39 7.37 0.32
CA ASN A 50 -11.97 7.24 1.72
C ASN A 50 -10.69 6.39 1.82
N GLU A 51 -9.59 6.91 1.29
CA GLU A 51 -8.33 6.19 1.19
C GLU A 51 -7.18 7.06 1.72
N ILE A 52 -6.30 6.44 2.49
CA ILE A 52 -4.93 6.92 2.69
C ILE A 52 -3.96 5.86 2.20
N TYR A 53 -2.85 6.29 1.61
CA TYR A 53 -1.86 5.38 1.04
C TYR A 53 -0.46 5.98 1.14
N THR A 54 0.55 5.16 0.91
CA THR A 54 1.93 5.59 0.71
C THR A 54 2.45 4.98 -0.59
N LEU A 55 3.41 5.65 -1.22
CA LEU A 55 4.16 5.10 -2.35
C LEU A 55 5.51 4.63 -1.84
N LEU A 56 5.93 3.43 -2.25
CA LEU A 56 7.19 2.81 -1.86
C LEU A 56 7.96 2.41 -3.12
N PRO A 57 9.30 2.50 -3.13
CA PRO A 57 10.09 1.82 -4.15
C PRO A 57 9.75 0.32 -4.17
N VAL A 58 9.92 -0.33 -5.31
CA VAL A 58 9.72 -1.79 -5.42
C VAL A 58 10.59 -2.50 -4.37
N PHE A 59 9.94 -3.24 -3.46
CA PHE A 59 10.61 -3.91 -2.35
C PHE A 59 10.49 -5.44 -2.39
N ALA A 60 9.56 -5.98 -3.19
CA ALA A 60 9.43 -7.41 -3.41
C ALA A 60 10.32 -7.85 -4.58
N ALA A 61 11.02 -8.98 -4.43
CA ALA A 61 11.86 -9.53 -5.50
C ALA A 61 11.03 -9.96 -6.73
N VAL A 62 9.77 -10.33 -6.53
CA VAL A 62 8.81 -10.70 -7.57
C VAL A 62 7.50 -10.00 -7.25
N ASP A 63 6.91 -9.37 -8.27
CA ASP A 63 5.58 -8.77 -8.17
C ASP A 63 4.52 -9.85 -7.85
N PRO A 64 3.66 -9.68 -6.83
CA PRO A 64 2.65 -10.67 -6.47
C PRO A 64 1.57 -10.86 -7.56
N GLY A 65 1.45 -9.91 -8.49
CA GLY A 65 0.44 -9.85 -9.55
C GLY A 65 -0.96 -9.64 -8.99
N LYS A 66 -1.97 -9.90 -9.81
CA LYS A 66 -3.38 -9.83 -9.38
C LYS A 66 -3.67 -10.96 -8.38
N GLU A 67 -4.01 -10.60 -7.15
CA GLU A 67 -4.34 -11.53 -6.07
C GLU A 67 -5.37 -10.88 -5.12
N ASN A 68 -6.47 -11.59 -4.82
CA ASN A 68 -7.57 -11.10 -3.97
C ASN A 68 -8.02 -9.65 -4.27
N THR A 69 -8.18 -9.34 -5.56
CA THR A 69 -8.39 -7.96 -6.03
C THR A 69 -9.79 -7.43 -5.73
N THR A 70 -9.91 -6.12 -5.53
CA THR A 70 -11.20 -5.42 -5.46
C THR A 70 -11.13 -4.07 -6.20
N ILE A 71 -12.26 -3.64 -6.76
CA ILE A 71 -12.48 -2.26 -7.24
C ILE A 71 -13.50 -1.51 -6.36
N THR A 72 -14.01 -2.17 -5.33
CA THR A 72 -14.96 -1.64 -4.35
C THR A 72 -14.41 -1.92 -2.95
N PRO A 73 -13.28 -1.30 -2.57
CA PRO A 73 -12.68 -1.51 -1.25
C PRO A 73 -13.66 -1.09 -0.15
N ILE A 74 -13.64 -1.83 0.95
CA ILE A 74 -14.51 -1.65 2.11
C ILE A 74 -13.71 -1.11 3.32
N PRO A 75 -14.39 -0.59 4.36
CA PRO A 75 -13.70 -0.15 5.57
C PRO A 75 -12.87 -1.29 6.19
N GLY A 76 -11.57 -1.03 6.39
CA GLY A 76 -10.63 -1.99 6.96
C GLY A 76 -9.75 -2.71 5.94
N ASP A 77 -9.99 -2.53 4.64
CA ASP A 77 -9.11 -3.09 3.61
C ASP A 77 -7.71 -2.45 3.64
N LEU A 78 -6.69 -3.30 3.48
CA LEU A 78 -5.31 -2.90 3.25
C LEU A 78 -4.89 -3.46 1.89
N CYS A 79 -4.79 -2.59 0.90
CA CYS A 79 -4.60 -2.99 -0.49
C CYS A 79 -3.14 -2.85 -0.95
N TRP A 80 -2.76 -3.70 -1.90
CA TRP A 80 -1.50 -3.62 -2.64
C TRP A 80 -1.81 -3.21 -4.09
N PHE A 81 -0.98 -2.32 -4.63
CA PHE A 81 -0.97 -2.01 -6.05
C PHE A 81 0.47 -1.95 -6.54
N SER A 82 0.68 -2.37 -7.79
CA SER A 82 1.92 -2.20 -8.51
C SER A 82 1.68 -1.22 -9.64
N PHE A 83 2.47 -0.16 -9.67
CA PHE A 83 2.42 0.90 -10.67
C PHE A 83 3.83 1.12 -11.21
N ASP A 84 3.93 1.52 -12.47
CA ASP A 84 5.18 2.05 -13.02
C ASP A 84 5.22 3.59 -12.94
N SER A 85 6.31 4.18 -13.45
CA SER A 85 6.47 5.63 -13.46
C SER A 85 5.49 6.33 -14.40
N ASP A 86 5.01 5.67 -15.46
CA ASP A 86 4.05 6.25 -16.40
C ASP A 86 2.66 6.32 -15.75
N ASP A 87 2.32 5.33 -14.93
CA ASP A 87 1.08 5.28 -14.13
C ASP A 87 0.98 6.39 -13.08
N LEU A 88 2.11 6.89 -12.55
CA LEU A 88 2.14 7.87 -11.43
C LEU A 88 2.72 9.25 -11.81
N GLY A 89 3.44 9.36 -12.93
CA GLY A 89 4.05 10.59 -13.43
C GLY A 89 3.06 11.55 -14.13
N ASN A 90 1.79 11.17 -14.23
CA ASN A 90 0.78 11.98 -14.91
C ASN A 90 0.53 13.32 -14.17
N PRO A 91 0.58 14.48 -14.85
CA PRO A 91 0.32 15.79 -14.24
C PRO A 91 -1.01 15.90 -13.50
N ALA A 92 -2.03 15.10 -13.86
CA ALA A 92 -3.32 15.07 -13.18
C ALA A 92 -3.23 14.66 -11.70
N TYR A 93 -2.22 13.87 -11.32
CA TYR A 93 -2.01 13.52 -9.92
C TYR A 93 -1.40 14.65 -9.12
N GLY A 94 -0.58 15.50 -9.76
CA GLY A 94 0.00 16.69 -9.15
C GLY A 94 0.83 16.39 -7.89
N TYR A 95 1.61 15.31 -7.93
CA TYR A 95 2.61 15.02 -6.91
C TYR A 95 3.72 16.09 -6.92
N GLU A 96 4.30 16.38 -5.77
CA GLU A 96 5.43 17.30 -5.68
C GLU A 96 6.68 16.64 -6.28
N ASN A 97 7.61 17.42 -6.85
CA ASN A 97 8.81 16.85 -7.48
C ASN A 97 9.70 16.03 -6.52
N THR A 98 9.49 16.15 -5.20
CA THR A 98 10.23 15.42 -4.16
C THR A 98 9.64 14.06 -3.80
N THR A 99 8.49 13.67 -4.34
CA THR A 99 7.81 12.41 -3.95
C THR A 99 8.29 11.16 -4.67
N GLY A 100 9.38 11.24 -5.45
CA GLY A 100 10.02 10.08 -6.09
C GLY A 100 9.18 9.42 -7.18
N THR A 101 8.22 10.16 -7.73
CA THR A 101 7.30 9.73 -8.80
C THR A 101 7.78 10.18 -10.19
N GLY A 102 9.05 10.59 -10.32
CA GLY A 102 9.67 11.08 -11.56
C GLY A 102 11.19 10.91 -11.53
#